data_AF-A0A3D0DSN3-F1
#
_entry.id   AF-A0A3D0DSN3-F1
#
_cell.length_a   1.000
_cell.length_b   1.000
_cell.length_c   1.000
_cell.angle_alpha   90.00
_cell.angle_beta   90.00
_cell.angle_gamma   90.00
#
_symmetry.space_group_name_H-M   'P 1'
#
loop_
_entity.id
_entity.type
_entity.pdbx_description
1 polymer ?
#
loop_
_entity_poly.entity_id
_entity_poly.type
_entity_poly.pdbx_seq_one_letter_code
_entity_poly.pdbx_strand_id
1 'polypeptide(L)'
;MINNRGMVCGQSDLGGFCWYRGKLTQLKPLAGDTFAYSFGLNDKNQVVGVSYSLDRPRRAVMFVQGRARSLSVASHHHSEANDINDLGQIVGGFSDTIGQSMAYVSWHGTVRDLGTLGGPRRNDAGFGINDRGQIVGDVSKPNTPPEVGAATAFL
;
A
#
# COMPACT_ATOMS: atom_id res chain seq x y z
N MET A 1 -5.59 5.84 10.67
CA MET A 1 -4.45 5.10 11.28
C MET A 1 -3.70 5.99 12.26
N ILE A 2 -3.15 5.41 13.32
CA ILE A 2 -2.37 6.09 14.36
C ILE A 2 -1.18 5.19 14.75
N ASN A 3 -0.02 5.78 15.04
CA ASN A 3 1.17 5.05 15.51
C ASN A 3 1.53 5.36 16.96
N ASN A 4 2.51 4.66 17.53
CA ASN A 4 2.92 4.81 18.94
C ASN A 4 3.66 6.13 19.22
N ARG A 5 3.98 6.91 18.17
CA ARG A 5 4.50 8.28 18.31
C ARG A 5 3.39 9.34 18.35
N GLY A 6 2.13 8.93 18.20
CA GLY A 6 0.98 9.84 18.17
C GLY A 6 0.80 10.55 16.82
N MET A 7 1.44 10.06 15.75
CA MET A 7 1.11 10.51 14.40
C MET A 7 -0.19 9.85 13.97
N VAL A 8 -1.13 10.66 13.47
CA VAL A 8 -2.41 10.21 12.94
C VAL A 8 -2.43 10.51 11.46
N CYS A 9 -2.77 9.54 10.62
CA CYS A 9 -3.01 9.77 9.20
C CYS A 9 -4.38 9.23 8.78
N GLY A 10 -5.01 9.91 7.82
CA GLY A 10 -6.35 9.59 7.38
C GLY A 10 -6.72 10.30 6.09
N GLN A 11 -8.01 10.35 5.82
CA GLN A 11 -8.61 10.95 4.63
C GLN A 11 -9.71 11.92 5.06
N SER A 12 -9.87 12.99 4.29
CA SER A 12 -10.98 13.94 4.40
C SER A 12 -11.43 14.36 3.00
N ASP A 13 -12.43 15.24 2.92
CA ASP A 13 -12.91 15.81 1.65
C ASP A 13 -11.82 16.59 0.89
N LEU A 14 -10.72 16.96 1.56
CA LEU A 14 -9.56 17.64 0.95
C LEU A 14 -8.45 16.66 0.54
N GLY A 15 -8.68 15.35 0.65
CA GLY A 15 -7.72 14.29 0.38
C GLY A 15 -7.05 13.73 1.65
N GLY A 16 -5.94 13.02 1.47
CA GLY A 16 -5.16 12.45 2.56
C GLY A 16 -4.50 13.51 3.44
N PHE A 17 -4.40 13.24 4.74
CA PHE A 17 -3.71 14.11 5.69
C PHE A 17 -2.95 13.30 6.75
N CYS A 18 -1.98 13.94 7.39
CA CYS A 18 -1.38 13.48 8.64
C CYS A 18 -1.29 14.61 9.67
N TRP A 19 -1.58 14.31 10.92
CA TRP A 19 -1.42 15.19 12.06
C TRP A 19 -0.34 14.64 13.00
N TYR A 20 0.62 15.49 13.38
CA TYR A 20 1.69 15.11 14.29
C TYR A 20 2.19 16.32 15.06
N ARG A 21 2.28 16.21 16.40
CA ARG A 21 2.77 17.28 17.30
C ARG A 21 2.11 18.64 17.03
N GLY A 22 0.78 18.66 16.92
CA GLY A 22 0.01 19.89 16.68
C GLY A 22 0.03 20.41 15.24
N LYS A 23 0.74 19.75 14.31
CA LYS A 23 0.83 20.17 12.91
C LYS A 23 0.01 19.25 12.02
N LEU A 24 -0.99 19.82 11.34
CA LEU A 24 -1.68 19.18 10.22
C LEU A 24 -0.84 19.33 8.93
N THR A 25 -0.62 18.24 8.22
CA THR A 25 0.08 18.18 6.94
C THR A 25 -0.82 17.48 5.93
N GLN A 26 -1.21 18.19 4.87
CA GLN A 26 -1.93 17.60 3.75
C GLN A 26 -0.98 16.75 2.90
N LEU A 27 -1.45 15.58 2.46
CA LEU A 27 -0.71 14.70 1.58
C LEU A 27 -0.92 15.14 0.14
N LYS A 28 0.17 15.50 -0.53
CA LYS A 28 0.18 15.95 -1.92
C LYS A 28 0.45 14.77 -2.85
N PRO A 29 -0.33 14.63 -3.94
CA PRO A 29 -0.15 13.57 -4.91
C PRO A 29 1.13 13.75 -5.72
N LEU A 30 1.45 12.76 -6.56
CA LEU A 30 2.50 12.86 -7.57
C LEU A 30 2.18 13.99 -8.55
N ALA A 31 3.21 14.52 -9.22
CA ALA A 31 3.00 15.55 -10.24
C ALA A 31 2.03 15.04 -11.33
N GLY A 32 0.99 15.82 -11.59
CA GLY A 32 -0.07 15.51 -12.55
C GLY A 32 -1.21 14.64 -12.01
N ASP A 33 -1.15 14.17 -10.76
CA ASP A 33 -2.26 13.50 -10.09
C ASP A 33 -3.09 14.48 -9.25
N THR A 34 -4.37 14.15 -9.03
CA THR A 34 -5.31 14.98 -8.28
C THR A 34 -5.51 14.48 -6.85
N PHE A 35 -5.47 13.17 -6.63
CA PHE A 35 -5.80 12.55 -5.35
C PHE A 35 -4.61 11.80 -4.75
N ALA A 36 -4.48 11.91 -3.44
CA ALA A 36 -3.53 11.14 -2.65
C ALA A 36 -4.20 10.66 -1.37
N TYR A 37 -4.08 9.36 -1.09
CA TYR A 37 -4.56 8.76 0.15
C TYR A 37 -3.46 7.95 0.81
N SER A 38 -3.55 7.87 2.14
CA SER A 38 -2.65 7.06 2.95
C SER A 38 -3.39 5.83 3.44
N PHE A 39 -2.70 4.69 3.43
CA PHE A 39 -3.23 3.39 3.86
C PHE A 39 -2.38 2.74 4.97
N GLY A 40 -1.05 2.92 4.94
CA GLY A 40 -0.14 2.39 5.95
C GLY A 40 0.69 3.47 6.66
N LEU A 41 0.98 3.25 7.94
CA LEU A 41 1.79 4.12 8.81
C LEU A 41 2.55 3.26 9.83
N ASN A 42 3.86 3.45 9.95
CA ASN A 42 4.69 2.77 10.95
C ASN A 42 5.19 3.72 12.07
N ASP A 43 5.84 3.18 13.11
CA ASP A 43 6.35 3.96 14.25
C ASP A 43 7.56 4.83 13.89
N LYS A 44 8.14 4.67 12.70
CA LYS A 44 9.14 5.59 12.15
C LYS A 44 8.52 6.82 11.47
N ASN A 45 7.20 7.01 11.58
CA ASN A 45 6.44 8.07 10.90
C ASN A 45 6.55 7.99 9.37
N GLN A 46 6.76 6.79 8.84
CA GLN A 46 6.73 6.54 7.40
C GLN A 46 5.29 6.23 6.99
N VAL A 47 4.83 6.87 5.92
CA VAL A 47 3.45 6.76 5.45
C VAL A 47 3.46 6.28 4.01
N VAL A 48 2.61 5.29 3.71
CA VAL A 48 2.43 4.75 2.37
C VAL A 48 0.97 4.81 1.95
N GLY A 49 0.72 4.70 0.65
CA GLY A 49 -0.63 4.69 0.11
C GLY A 49 -0.65 4.78 -1.41
N VAL A 50 -1.55 5.60 -1.93
CA VAL A 50 -1.82 5.72 -3.36
C VAL A 50 -1.86 7.18 -3.82
N SER A 51 -1.43 7.40 -5.06
CA SER A 51 -1.61 8.64 -5.81
C SER A 51 -2.31 8.34 -7.14
N TYR A 52 -3.32 9.11 -7.53
CA TYR A 52 -4.04 8.88 -8.78
C TYR A 52 -4.84 10.09 -9.29
N SER A 53 -5.23 10.01 -10.56
CA SER A 53 -6.28 10.80 -11.20
C SER A 53 -7.25 9.87 -11.92
N LEU A 54 -8.44 10.36 -12.29
CA LEU A 54 -9.45 9.53 -12.96
C LEU A 54 -9.00 9.03 -14.35
N ASP A 55 -8.07 9.73 -14.99
CA ASP A 55 -7.53 9.47 -16.32
C ASP A 55 -6.19 8.71 -16.31
N ARG A 56 -5.70 8.29 -15.14
CA ARG A 56 -4.34 7.73 -14.98
C ARG A 56 -4.34 6.48 -14.09
N PRO A 57 -3.38 5.55 -14.29
CA PRO A 57 -3.20 4.44 -13.38
C PRO A 57 -2.91 4.91 -11.95
N ARG A 58 -3.46 4.17 -10.98
CA ARG A 58 -3.12 4.35 -9.56
C ARG A 58 -1.66 3.99 -9.34
N ARG A 59 -0.96 4.74 -8.49
CA ARG A 59 0.46 4.52 -8.20
C ARG A 59 0.68 4.34 -6.71
N ALA A 60 1.35 3.25 -6.35
CA ALA A 60 1.83 3.02 -4.99
C ALA A 60 2.86 4.10 -4.63
N VAL A 61 2.67 4.76 -3.49
CA VAL A 61 3.53 5.87 -3.07
C VAL A 61 3.93 5.77 -1.61
N MET A 62 5.09 6.34 -1.31
CA MET A 62 5.50 6.73 0.03
C MET A 62 5.45 8.25 0.15
N PHE A 63 4.94 8.76 1.26
CA PHE A 63 4.92 10.20 1.51
C PHE A 63 6.16 10.65 2.28
N VAL A 64 6.91 11.59 1.71
CA VAL A 64 8.05 12.24 2.35
C VAL A 64 7.71 13.71 2.54
N GLN A 65 7.67 14.15 3.80
CA GLN A 65 7.29 15.53 4.14
C GLN A 65 5.93 15.95 3.53
N GLY A 66 4.98 15.02 3.50
CA GLY A 66 3.65 15.24 2.93
C GLY A 66 3.59 15.23 1.40
N ARG A 67 4.66 14.86 0.69
CA ARG A 67 4.66 14.73 -0.78
C ARG A 67 4.86 13.28 -1.20
N ALA A 68 4.04 12.82 -2.15
CA ALA A 68 4.16 11.48 -2.70
C ALA A 68 5.47 11.29 -3.47
N ARG A 69 6.06 10.10 -3.30
CA ARG A 69 7.13 9.54 -4.13
C ARG A 69 6.69 8.16 -4.59
N SER A 70 6.82 7.89 -5.89
CA SER A 70 6.50 6.58 -6.46
C SER A 70 7.37 5.49 -5.85
N LEU A 71 6.77 4.34 -5.54
CA LEU A 71 7.48 3.13 -5.12
C LEU A 71 7.94 2.27 -6.31
N SER A 72 7.63 2.68 -7.55
CA SER A 72 8.05 1.99 -8.79
C SER A 72 7.73 0.50 -8.82
N VAL A 73 6.59 0.11 -8.22
CA VAL A 73 6.14 -1.29 -8.08
C VAL A 73 5.81 -1.93 -9.42
N ALA A 74 5.07 -1.20 -10.25
CA ALA A 74 4.73 -1.63 -11.60
C ALA A 74 4.72 -0.39 -12.50
N SER A 75 5.71 -0.28 -13.39
CA SER A 75 5.74 0.80 -14.36
C SER A 75 4.53 0.65 -15.30
N HIS A 76 3.64 1.65 -15.30
CA HIS A 76 2.46 1.75 -16.18
C HIS A 76 1.23 0.91 -15.81
N HIS A 77 1.16 0.33 -14.60
CA HIS A 77 -0.03 -0.39 -14.12
C HIS A 77 -0.57 0.17 -12.81
N HIS A 78 -1.81 -0.21 -12.48
CA HIS A 78 -2.39 0.13 -11.19
C HIS A 78 -1.55 -0.50 -10.09
N SER A 79 -1.17 0.30 -9.10
CA SER A 79 -0.49 -0.16 -7.91
C SER A 79 -0.92 0.67 -6.71
N GLU A 80 -0.90 0.04 -5.54
CA GLU A 80 -1.15 0.67 -4.25
C GLU A 80 -0.27 0.04 -3.18
N ALA A 81 0.07 0.82 -2.14
CA ALA A 81 0.77 0.33 -0.97
C ALA A 81 -0.22 0.33 0.20
N ASN A 82 -0.58 -0.85 0.67
CA ASN A 82 -1.66 -1.04 1.62
C ASN A 82 -1.17 -0.96 3.06
N ASP A 83 0.05 -1.43 3.34
CA ASP A 83 0.60 -1.41 4.69
C ASP A 83 2.14 -1.33 4.71
N ILE A 84 2.70 -0.94 5.85
CA ILE A 84 4.13 -0.81 6.08
C ILE A 84 4.47 -1.18 7.54
N ASN A 85 5.48 -2.04 7.74
CA ASN A 85 5.96 -2.38 9.09
C ASN A 85 7.13 -1.49 9.54
N ASP A 86 7.60 -1.66 10.78
CA ASP A 86 8.70 -0.85 11.34
C ASP A 86 10.07 -1.16 10.73
N LEU A 87 10.21 -2.29 10.03
CA LEU A 87 11.39 -2.58 9.21
C LEU A 87 11.39 -1.81 7.88
N GLY A 88 10.29 -1.12 7.56
CA GLY A 88 10.11 -0.40 6.29
C GLY A 88 9.79 -1.32 5.12
N GLN A 89 9.32 -2.54 5.39
CA GLN A 89 8.77 -3.44 4.38
C GLN A 89 7.34 -3.01 4.09
N ILE A 90 7.03 -2.87 2.81
CA ILE A 90 5.75 -2.37 2.31
C ILE A 90 5.05 -3.51 1.59
N VAL A 91 3.76 -3.70 1.84
CA VAL A 91 2.93 -4.64 1.07
C VAL A 91 1.83 -3.93 0.33
N GLY A 92 1.37 -4.53 -0.76
CA GLY A 92 0.24 -4.00 -1.50
C GLY A 92 -0.19 -4.90 -2.64
N GLY A 93 -0.97 -4.30 -3.55
CA GLY A 93 -1.40 -4.92 -4.80
C GLY A 93 -0.93 -4.13 -6.01
N PHE A 94 -0.74 -4.82 -7.12
CA PHE A 94 -0.62 -4.22 -8.44
C PHE A 94 -1.36 -5.06 -9.49
N SER A 95 -1.77 -4.45 -10.59
CA SER A 95 -2.32 -5.16 -11.74
C SER A 95 -1.27 -5.34 -12.84
N ASP A 96 -1.41 -6.35 -13.69
CA ASP A 96 -0.64 -6.46 -14.94
C ASP A 96 -1.38 -5.79 -16.14
N THR A 97 -0.87 -5.98 -17.36
CA THR A 97 -1.45 -5.46 -18.62
C THR A 97 -2.83 -6.02 -18.95
N ILE A 98 -3.19 -7.18 -18.40
CA ILE A 98 -4.46 -7.85 -18.65
C ILE A 98 -5.42 -7.75 -17.44
N GLY A 99 -5.03 -6.97 -16.42
CA GLY A 99 -5.85 -6.67 -15.25
C GLY A 99 -5.79 -7.71 -14.13
N GLN A 100 -4.85 -8.67 -14.17
CA GLN A 100 -4.69 -9.62 -13.08
C GLN A 100 -4.03 -8.94 -11.88
N SER A 101 -4.63 -9.09 -10.70
CA SER A 101 -4.10 -8.48 -9.47
C SER A 101 -3.12 -9.41 -8.77
N MET A 102 -1.98 -8.85 -8.36
CA MET A 102 -0.85 -9.55 -7.78
C MET A 102 -0.43 -8.86 -6.49
N ALA A 103 -0.12 -9.66 -5.47
CA ALA A 103 0.41 -9.15 -4.22
C ALA A 103 1.91 -8.93 -4.35
N TYR A 104 2.44 -7.89 -3.70
CA TYR A 104 3.88 -7.67 -3.63
C TYR A 104 4.33 -7.33 -2.22
N VAL A 105 5.63 -7.53 -1.98
CA VAL A 105 6.38 -6.87 -0.92
C VAL A 105 7.49 -6.03 -1.53
N SER A 106 7.70 -4.83 -1.00
CA SER A 106 8.80 -3.96 -1.36
C SER A 106 9.67 -3.67 -0.14
N TRP A 107 10.98 -3.77 -0.30
CA TRP A 107 11.94 -3.47 0.75
C TRP A 107 13.18 -2.81 0.16
N HIS A 108 13.56 -1.65 0.69
CA HIS A 108 14.67 -0.82 0.19
C HIS A 108 14.61 -0.53 -1.33
N GLY A 109 13.40 -0.42 -1.88
CA GLY A 109 13.18 -0.16 -3.31
C GLY A 109 13.21 -1.41 -4.20
N THR A 110 13.52 -2.59 -3.64
CA THR A 110 13.39 -3.87 -4.34
C THR A 110 11.98 -4.41 -4.16
N VAL A 111 11.31 -4.71 -5.27
CA VAL A 111 9.94 -5.24 -5.30
C VAL A 111 10.01 -6.74 -5.60
N ARG A 112 9.30 -7.53 -4.80
CA ARG A 112 9.14 -8.98 -4.97
C ARG A 112 7.65 -9.28 -5.14
N ASP A 113 7.32 -9.95 -6.25
CA ASP A 113 6.01 -10.56 -6.46
C ASP A 113 5.81 -11.69 -5.44
N LEU A 114 4.69 -11.66 -4.72
CA LEU A 114 4.26 -12.69 -3.78
C LEU A 114 3.34 -13.73 -4.44
N GLY A 115 3.04 -13.57 -5.73
CA GLY A 115 2.18 -14.45 -6.49
C GLY A 115 0.75 -14.40 -5.99
N THR A 116 0.14 -15.58 -5.86
CA THR A 116 -1.26 -15.73 -5.46
C THR A 116 -1.46 -15.88 -3.95
N LEU A 117 -0.42 -15.64 -3.14
CA LEU A 117 -0.49 -15.86 -1.70
C LEU A 117 -0.96 -17.29 -1.32
N GLY A 118 -0.72 -18.28 -2.20
CA GLY A 118 -1.18 -19.67 -2.04
C GLY A 118 -2.59 -19.97 -2.56
N GLY A 119 -3.30 -18.97 -3.11
CA GLY A 119 -4.60 -19.09 -3.74
C GLY A 119 -4.56 -19.65 -5.18
N PRO A 120 -5.70 -20.11 -5.71
CA PRO A 120 -5.79 -20.74 -7.04
C PRO A 120 -5.78 -19.74 -8.21
N ARG A 121 -5.88 -18.43 -7.95
CA ARG A 121 -5.93 -17.36 -8.97
C ARG A 121 -5.19 -16.11 -8.50
N ARG A 122 -4.73 -15.30 -9.43
CA ARG A 122 -4.13 -13.97 -9.20
C ARG A 122 -5.25 -12.93 -9.05
N ASN A 123 -5.71 -12.72 -7.82
CA ASN A 123 -6.65 -11.66 -7.46
C ASN A 123 -6.35 -11.12 -6.06
N ASP A 124 -5.06 -11.07 -5.73
CA ASP A 124 -4.62 -11.02 -4.35
C ASP A 124 -3.86 -9.72 -4.11
N ALA A 125 -4.20 -9.03 -3.02
CA ALA A 125 -3.46 -7.88 -2.54
C ALA A 125 -2.93 -8.19 -1.14
N GLY A 126 -1.67 -7.87 -0.87
CA GLY A 126 -1.19 -7.83 0.51
C GLY A 126 -1.89 -6.67 1.22
N PHE A 127 -2.60 -6.95 2.31
CA PHE A 127 -3.35 -5.95 3.07
C PHE A 127 -2.71 -5.59 4.39
N GLY A 128 -1.90 -6.48 4.95
CA GLY A 128 -1.24 -6.23 6.23
C GLY A 128 0.11 -6.91 6.31
N ILE A 129 1.02 -6.31 7.07
CA ILE A 129 2.34 -6.86 7.38
C ILE A 129 2.70 -6.54 8.83
N ASN A 130 3.29 -7.50 9.54
CA ASN A 130 3.85 -7.26 10.87
C ASN A 130 5.38 -7.13 10.85
N ASP A 131 5.99 -6.77 11.99
CA ASP A 131 7.45 -6.59 12.11
C ASP A 131 8.26 -7.89 12.02
N ARG A 132 7.60 -9.05 12.02
CA ARG A 132 8.22 -10.34 11.71
C ARG A 132 8.20 -10.64 10.20
N GLY A 133 7.72 -9.70 9.38
CA GLY A 133 7.59 -9.87 7.94
C GLY A 133 6.44 -10.77 7.51
N GLN A 134 5.51 -11.11 8.42
CA GLN A 134 4.37 -11.95 8.10
C GLN A 134 3.30 -11.11 7.42
N ILE A 135 2.78 -11.60 6.31
CA ILE A 135 1.86 -10.87 5.43
C ILE A 135 0.48 -11.53 5.48
N VAL A 136 -0.58 -10.72 5.35
CA VAL A 136 -1.96 -11.18 5.16
C VAL A 136 -2.55 -10.50 3.92
N GLY A 137 -3.48 -11.15 3.25
CA GLY A 137 -4.09 -10.66 2.02
C GLY A 137 -5.39 -11.38 1.67
N ASP A 138 -6.03 -10.97 0.57
CA ASP A 138 -7.13 -11.76 -0.01
C ASP A 138 -6.59 -12.95 -0.78
N VAL A 139 -7.37 -14.02 -0.83
CA VAL A 139 -7.17 -15.15 -1.76
C VAL A 139 -8.52 -15.53 -2.35
N SER A 140 -8.77 -15.14 -3.61
CA SER A 140 -10.05 -15.50 -4.23
C SER A 140 -10.04 -16.96 -4.71
N LYS A 141 -10.82 -17.81 -4.03
CA LYS A 141 -11.10 -19.19 -4.45
C LYS A 141 -12.37 -19.21 -5.33
N PRO A 142 -12.41 -19.91 -6.48
CA PRO A 142 -13.66 -20.07 -7.21
C PRO A 142 -14.66 -20.87 -6.37
N ASN A 143 -15.87 -20.31 -6.17
CA ASN A 143 -17.04 -20.95 -5.55
C ASN A 143 -17.01 -21.22 -4.04
N THR A 144 -16.19 -20.51 -3.27
CA THR A 144 -16.34 -20.46 -1.80
C THR A 144 -16.43 -19.00 -1.34
N PRO A 145 -17.17 -18.69 -0.25
CA PRO A 145 -17.17 -17.35 0.34
C PRO A 145 -15.73 -16.87 0.59
N PRO A 146 -15.47 -15.55 0.55
CA PRO A 146 -14.13 -15.01 0.82
C PRO A 146 -13.66 -15.51 2.21
N GLU A 147 -12.72 -16.45 2.21
CA GLU A 147 -11.97 -16.82 3.39
C GLU A 147 -10.79 -15.87 3.50
N VAL A 148 -10.68 -15.14 4.61
CA VAL A 148 -9.47 -14.38 4.93
C VAL A 148 -8.34 -15.39 5.15
N GLY A 149 -7.56 -15.64 4.11
CA GLY A 149 -6.41 -16.55 4.17
C GLY A 149 -5.19 -15.84 4.78
N ALA A 150 -4.67 -16.39 5.87
CA ALA A 150 -3.35 -15.98 6.36
C ALA A 150 -2.26 -16.59 5.46
N ALA A 151 -1.86 -15.86 4.43
CA ALA A 151 -0.77 -16.27 3.55
C ALA A 151 0.57 -15.81 4.12
N THR A 152 1.24 -16.69 4.87
CA THR A 152 2.57 -16.35 5.40
C THR A 152 3.61 -16.42 4.28
N ALA A 153 3.93 -15.28 3.68
CA ALA A 153 5.17 -15.13 2.93
C ALA A 153 6.30 -14.83 3.93
N PHE A 154 7.30 -15.70 4.01
CA PHE A 154 8.53 -15.43 4.75
C PHE A 154 9.54 -14.74 3.80
N LEU A 155 10.14 -13.65 4.28
CA LEU A 155 11.39 -13.12 3.75
C LEU A 155 12.57 -13.78 4.47
#